data_AF-A0A4R4U0F7-F1
#
_entry.id   AF-A0A4R4U0F7-F1
#
_cell.length_a   1.000
_cell.length_b   1.000
_cell.length_c   1.000
_cell.angle_alpha   90.00
_cell.angle_beta   90.00
_cell.angle_gamma   90.00
#
_symmetry.space_group_name_H-M   'P 1'
#
loop_
_entity.id
_entity.type
_entity.pdbx_description
1 polymer ?
#
loop_
_entity_poly.entity_id
_entity_poly.type
_entity_poly.pdbx_seq_one_letter_code
_entity_poly.pdbx_strand_id
1 'polypeptide(L)'
;MPVSAREAGRTEAPVASGSPVTEVSESVVRVRVPLPDSAGPRPEACDWLSYLRFRHEDGPAESADADRILVAQPGILEGAGAFDSVARNTVAAAAASGAHIEFWALDRRSNCLEDGTGVRAGLEHEDVHLAVDYYYRQKEIDGRKFAGYQTNDQVRWLQNVGLEQTVRDQYDLMAAELPDQRARKEKMLCGGHSLGGVLTAYFAEWDFDGNRATTDDAGYNQCSGYFALDTRIEKGLPGLGGQVPVEWIPLLQFGAGAVQAGFDTGIIPRALSAPAVVNTETMNLLAIAGLAANIAPEGQSDLATYIPSSFNQDMTYRLLFSKDYPTFVKGSPTVKDFRFTNAAALGGLLDDHSQPLAFMQASVGFWDGGKIVDKEFPAPNNLEELGLGGLTRLLGTEKKAIPDEPGGPLFTWRNYDRVGAPDDPVHKSKDGTPFTAAGKEVTDIAELARSLSEHPLDFTEHYFPTRMVADIALAGAPGIADGAVHEGGIAANPVINLQAGDGLGAGDPQPGDVIAPGYQHIDVLTASAVQNDGEPEPISTNLAAFAIR
;
A
#
# COMPACT_ATOMS: atom_id res chain seq x y z
N MET A 1 -0.63 -16.53 28.51
CA MET A 1 -1.86 -16.51 27.68
C MET A 1 -3.00 -17.11 28.50
N PRO A 2 -3.94 -16.32 29.06
CA PRO A 2 -5.16 -16.91 29.58
C PRO A 2 -6.02 -17.40 28.40
N VAL A 3 -6.56 -18.59 28.58
CA VAL A 3 -7.33 -19.38 27.63
C VAL A 3 -8.77 -18.87 27.63
N SER A 4 -9.13 -17.91 26.76
CA SER A 4 -10.54 -17.62 26.47
C SER A 4 -10.85 -17.14 25.04
N ALA A 5 -9.87 -17.00 24.14
CA ALA A 5 -10.12 -16.54 22.76
C ALA A 5 -10.28 -17.67 21.72
N ARG A 6 -9.93 -18.92 22.05
CA ARG A 6 -10.00 -20.03 21.07
C ARG A 6 -11.41 -20.53 20.75
N GLU A 7 -12.44 -20.14 21.51
CA GLU A 7 -13.83 -20.61 21.31
C GLU A 7 -14.75 -19.64 20.55
N ALA A 8 -14.35 -18.40 20.27
CA ALA A 8 -15.25 -17.36 19.75
C ALA A 8 -15.02 -16.93 18.29
N GLY A 9 -14.13 -17.58 17.53
CA GLY A 9 -13.88 -17.20 16.14
C GLY A 9 -13.23 -15.82 15.95
N ARG A 10 -12.69 -15.20 17.02
CA ARG A 10 -11.97 -13.93 17.01
C ARG A 10 -10.67 -14.04 17.80
N THR A 11 -9.58 -13.47 17.30
CA THR A 11 -8.31 -13.33 18.03
C THR A 11 -7.75 -11.94 17.86
N GLU A 12 -7.11 -11.41 18.91
CA GLU A 12 -6.42 -10.13 18.89
C GLU A 12 -5.04 -10.33 19.53
N ALA A 13 -3.99 -9.87 18.87
CA ALA A 13 -2.62 -9.97 19.36
C ALA A 13 -1.93 -8.60 19.23
N PRO A 14 -1.23 -8.12 20.27
CA PRO A 14 -0.50 -6.87 20.20
C PRO A 14 0.61 -6.96 19.15
N VAL A 15 0.86 -5.86 18.45
CA VAL A 15 1.99 -5.70 17.53
C VAL A 15 3.06 -4.88 18.24
N ALA A 16 4.27 -5.42 18.32
CA ALA A 16 5.41 -4.65 18.78
C ALA A 16 5.81 -3.67 17.68
N SER A 17 6.01 -2.40 18.02
CA SER A 17 6.40 -1.38 17.06
C SER A 17 7.49 -0.49 17.61
N GLY A 18 8.45 -0.13 16.76
CA GLY A 18 9.47 0.89 16.99
C GLY A 18 9.00 2.32 16.67
N SER A 19 7.70 2.55 16.45
CA SER A 19 7.16 3.86 16.08
C SER A 19 7.52 4.97 17.06
N PRO A 20 7.83 6.19 16.58
CA PRO A 20 8.02 7.35 17.46
C PRO A 20 6.70 7.85 18.09
N VAL A 21 5.55 7.47 17.55
CA VAL A 21 4.22 7.81 18.10
C VAL A 21 3.82 6.76 19.13
N THR A 22 4.36 6.90 20.34
CA THR A 22 4.29 5.89 21.40
C THR A 22 2.95 5.82 22.12
N GLU A 23 2.14 6.87 22.06
CA GLU A 23 0.81 6.96 22.67
C GLU A 23 -0.27 6.16 21.91
N VAL A 24 0.09 5.55 20.78
CA VAL A 24 -0.80 4.70 19.97
C VAL A 24 -0.37 3.24 20.05
N SER A 25 -1.28 2.42 20.57
CA SER A 25 -1.16 0.96 20.59
C SER A 25 -1.68 0.34 19.29
N GLU A 26 -1.02 -0.72 18.85
CA GLU A 26 -1.36 -1.49 17.65
C GLU A 26 -1.63 -2.95 18.00
N SER A 27 -2.62 -3.55 17.33
CA SER A 27 -2.88 -4.99 17.41
C SER A 27 -3.35 -5.53 16.06
N VAL A 28 -3.05 -6.79 15.80
CA VAL A 28 -3.66 -7.54 14.69
C VAL A 28 -4.89 -8.27 15.21
N VAL A 29 -6.03 -7.97 14.62
CA VAL A 29 -7.29 -8.65 14.90
C VAL A 29 -7.61 -9.57 13.74
N ARG A 30 -8.10 -10.77 14.06
CA ARG A 30 -8.54 -11.78 13.08
C ARG A 30 -9.90 -12.31 13.46
N VAL A 31 -10.80 -12.40 12.49
CA VAL A 31 -12.18 -12.87 12.65
C VAL A 31 -12.44 -13.99 11.65
N ARG A 32 -13.02 -15.09 12.11
CA ARG A 32 -13.35 -16.24 11.27
C ARG A 32 -14.65 -15.97 10.51
N VAL A 33 -14.51 -15.59 9.25
CA VAL A 33 -15.60 -15.38 8.30
C VAL A 33 -15.32 -16.28 7.08
N PRO A 34 -15.79 -17.54 7.10
CA PRO A 34 -15.46 -18.50 6.06
C PRO A 34 -16.12 -18.14 4.74
N LEU A 35 -15.41 -18.37 3.64
CA LEU A 35 -16.01 -18.28 2.31
C LEU A 35 -17.03 -19.41 2.10
N PRO A 36 -18.06 -19.20 1.27
CA PRO A 36 -18.99 -20.27 0.92
C PRO A 36 -18.28 -21.42 0.18
N ASP A 37 -18.88 -22.61 0.19
CA ASP A 37 -18.35 -23.79 -0.52
C ASP A 37 -18.15 -23.54 -2.02
N SER A 38 -18.95 -22.64 -2.61
CA SER A 38 -18.85 -22.22 -4.01
C SER A 38 -17.53 -21.53 -4.37
N ALA A 39 -16.80 -20.97 -3.38
CA ALA A 39 -15.47 -20.39 -3.61
C ALA A 39 -14.43 -21.44 -4.01
N GLY A 40 -14.71 -22.73 -3.76
CA GLY A 40 -13.84 -23.86 -4.09
C GLY A 40 -12.71 -24.09 -3.08
N PRO A 41 -11.80 -25.04 -3.40
CA PRO A 41 -10.66 -25.39 -2.53
C PRO A 41 -9.70 -24.22 -2.34
N ARG A 42 -9.34 -23.97 -1.08
CA ARG A 42 -8.49 -22.85 -0.63
C ARG A 42 -7.80 -23.20 0.69
N PRO A 43 -6.74 -22.48 1.09
CA PRO A 43 -6.15 -22.64 2.42
C PRO A 43 -7.13 -22.26 3.53
N GLU A 44 -7.12 -23.00 4.65
CA GLU A 44 -7.97 -22.69 5.83
C GLU A 44 -7.69 -21.30 6.39
N ALA A 45 -6.46 -20.79 6.27
CA ALA A 45 -6.10 -19.44 6.67
C ALA A 45 -6.96 -18.37 5.97
N CYS A 46 -7.46 -18.66 4.76
CA CYS A 46 -8.27 -17.75 3.95
C CYS A 46 -9.75 -17.72 4.34
N ASP A 47 -10.17 -18.50 5.35
CA ASP A 47 -11.47 -18.38 6.01
C ASP A 47 -11.45 -17.38 7.17
N TRP A 48 -10.37 -16.63 7.32
CA TRP A 48 -10.21 -15.55 8.28
C TRP A 48 -10.05 -14.23 7.56
N LEU A 49 -10.67 -13.19 8.11
CA LEU A 49 -10.43 -11.81 7.77
C LEU A 49 -9.59 -11.18 8.87
N SER A 50 -8.72 -10.24 8.51
CA SER A 50 -7.81 -9.59 9.45
C SER A 50 -7.82 -8.07 9.26
N TYR A 51 -7.41 -7.35 10.30
CA TYR A 51 -7.12 -5.92 10.21
C TYR A 51 -6.09 -5.52 11.26
N LEU A 52 -5.34 -4.45 10.99
CA LEU A 52 -4.56 -3.76 12.02
C LEU A 52 -5.46 -2.74 12.72
N ARG A 53 -5.51 -2.82 14.04
CA ARG A 53 -6.27 -1.94 14.93
C ARG A 53 -5.32 -1.01 15.64
N PHE A 54 -5.49 0.29 15.42
CA PHE A 54 -4.77 1.36 16.09
C PHE A 54 -5.71 2.09 17.04
N ARG A 55 -5.29 2.28 18.29
CA ARG A 55 -6.02 3.04 19.31
C ARG A 55 -5.07 3.74 20.25
N HIS A 56 -5.48 4.89 20.77
CA HIS A 56 -4.73 5.59 21.81
C HIS A 56 -4.66 4.73 23.08
N GLU A 57 -3.53 4.75 23.80
CA GLU A 57 -3.34 3.92 25.00
C GLU A 57 -4.38 4.22 26.10
N ASP A 58 -4.70 5.51 26.29
CA ASP A 58 -5.78 5.96 27.20
C ASP A 58 -7.19 5.81 26.64
N GLY A 59 -7.33 5.38 25.37
CA GLY A 59 -8.62 5.13 24.74
C GLY A 59 -9.30 3.85 25.26
N PRO A 60 -10.60 3.67 25.00
CA PRO A 60 -11.32 2.47 25.42
C PRO A 60 -10.72 1.20 24.82
N ALA A 61 -10.84 0.09 25.56
CA ALA A 61 -10.37 -1.22 25.10
C ALA A 61 -11.34 -1.89 24.12
N GLU A 62 -12.64 -1.61 24.25
CA GLU A 62 -13.69 -2.14 23.38
C GLU A 62 -14.03 -1.13 22.28
N SER A 63 -14.05 -1.58 21.01
CA SER A 63 -14.33 -0.68 19.88
C SER A 63 -15.72 -0.07 19.91
N ALA A 64 -16.69 -0.73 20.54
CA ALA A 64 -18.03 -0.19 20.74
C ALA A 64 -18.04 1.10 21.59
N ASP A 65 -17.02 1.29 22.44
CA ASP A 65 -16.90 2.45 23.32
C ASP A 65 -16.06 3.58 22.70
N ALA A 66 -15.37 3.34 21.58
CA ALA A 66 -14.64 4.38 20.85
C ALA A 66 -15.60 5.45 20.30
N ASP A 67 -15.13 6.70 20.23
CA ASP A 67 -15.93 7.83 19.71
C ASP A 67 -16.27 7.64 18.24
N ARG A 68 -15.30 7.13 17.46
CA ARG A 68 -15.41 6.75 16.05
C ARG A 68 -14.46 5.62 15.71
N ILE A 69 -14.73 4.96 14.59
CA ILE A 69 -13.89 3.91 14.01
C ILE A 69 -13.71 4.23 12.53
N LEU A 70 -12.46 4.49 12.10
CA LEU A 70 -12.14 4.61 10.68
C LEU A 70 -11.84 3.22 10.13
N VAL A 71 -12.51 2.82 9.05
CA VAL A 71 -12.33 1.53 8.38
C VAL A 71 -11.75 1.78 6.99
N ALA A 72 -10.48 1.41 6.81
CA ALA A 72 -9.69 1.76 5.64
C ALA A 72 -9.40 0.56 4.74
N GLN A 73 -9.75 0.67 3.46
CA GLN A 73 -9.38 -0.26 2.39
C GLN A 73 -8.05 0.14 1.75
N PRO A 74 -7.12 -0.81 1.52
CA PRO A 74 -5.86 -0.52 0.85
C PRO A 74 -5.99 -0.25 -0.66
N GLY A 75 -4.98 0.43 -1.21
CA GLY A 75 -4.73 0.66 -2.64
C GLY A 75 -4.37 -0.59 -3.44
N ILE A 76 -3.99 -0.44 -4.71
CA ILE A 76 -3.53 -1.57 -5.55
C ILE A 76 -2.17 -2.06 -5.02
N LEU A 77 -2.02 -3.38 -4.82
CA LEU A 77 -0.78 -4.03 -4.32
C LEU A 77 -0.34 -3.53 -2.94
N GLU A 78 -1.24 -2.91 -2.20
CA GLU A 78 -1.01 -2.40 -0.85
C GLU A 78 -1.67 -3.32 0.17
N GLY A 79 -1.07 -3.44 1.35
CA GLY A 79 -1.60 -4.16 2.50
C GLY A 79 -1.81 -3.25 3.70
N ALA A 80 -2.33 -3.82 4.79
CA ALA A 80 -2.71 -3.07 5.98
C ALA A 80 -1.52 -2.33 6.63
N GLY A 81 -0.30 -2.87 6.51
CA GLY A 81 0.91 -2.28 7.10
C GLY A 81 1.24 -0.88 6.56
N ALA A 82 0.78 -0.55 5.34
CA ALA A 82 1.02 0.76 4.73
C ALA A 82 0.30 1.92 5.43
N PHE A 83 -0.77 1.64 6.18
CA PHE A 83 -1.54 2.66 6.89
C PHE A 83 -0.91 3.12 8.21
N ASP A 84 0.22 2.55 8.60
CA ASP A 84 0.75 2.71 9.94
C ASP A 84 0.95 4.20 10.35
N SER A 85 1.67 5.00 9.56
CA SER A 85 1.92 6.41 9.92
C SER A 85 0.63 7.22 9.94
N VAL A 86 -0.21 7.17 8.89
CA VAL A 86 -1.50 7.89 8.87
C VAL A 86 -2.44 7.45 10.00
N ALA A 87 -2.48 6.15 10.34
CA ALA A 87 -3.33 5.65 11.41
C ALA A 87 -2.88 6.18 12.78
N ARG A 88 -1.57 6.09 13.08
CA ARG A 88 -0.99 6.59 14.33
C ARG A 88 -1.17 8.09 14.47
N ASN A 89 -0.82 8.85 13.43
CA ASN A 89 -0.93 10.30 13.42
C ASN A 89 -2.39 10.75 13.58
N THR A 90 -3.34 10.06 12.93
CA THR A 90 -4.77 10.38 13.03
C THR A 90 -5.31 10.12 14.43
N VAL A 91 -4.97 8.96 15.02
CA VAL A 91 -5.40 8.60 16.38
C VAL A 91 -4.81 9.55 17.42
N ALA A 92 -3.51 9.88 17.31
CA ALA A 92 -2.85 10.82 18.21
C ALA A 92 -3.45 12.24 18.09
N ALA A 93 -3.71 12.73 16.88
CA ALA A 93 -4.31 14.04 16.64
C ALA A 93 -5.75 14.14 17.20
N ALA A 94 -6.54 13.07 17.08
CA ALA A 94 -7.89 13.01 17.66
C ALA A 94 -7.84 13.03 19.20
N ALA A 95 -6.92 12.26 19.80
CA ALA A 95 -6.73 12.21 21.25
C ALA A 95 -6.28 13.57 21.82
N ALA A 96 -5.39 14.27 21.12
CA ALA A 96 -5.00 15.64 21.46
C ALA A 96 -6.19 16.63 21.43
N SER A 97 -7.24 16.31 20.68
CA SER A 97 -8.50 17.06 20.62
C SER A 97 -9.57 16.56 21.61
N GLY A 98 -9.23 15.59 22.46
CA GLY A 98 -10.11 15.05 23.50
C GLY A 98 -11.07 13.95 23.03
N ALA A 99 -10.82 13.32 21.89
CA ALA A 99 -11.61 12.20 21.37
C ALA A 99 -10.74 10.95 21.18
N HIS A 100 -11.26 9.79 21.56
CA HIS A 100 -10.59 8.50 21.40
C HIS A 100 -11.24 7.72 20.26
N ILE A 101 -10.63 7.82 19.09
CA ILE A 101 -11.02 7.08 17.89
C ILE A 101 -10.18 5.81 17.72
N GLU A 102 -10.65 4.92 16.85
CA GLU A 102 -9.87 3.81 16.33
C GLU A 102 -9.65 3.94 14.82
N PHE A 103 -8.55 3.37 14.35
CA PHE A 103 -8.28 3.18 12.92
C PHE A 103 -8.10 1.69 12.65
N TRP A 104 -8.87 1.16 11.70
CA TRP A 104 -8.86 -0.23 11.25
C TRP A 104 -8.36 -0.27 9.81
N ALA A 105 -7.10 -0.68 9.62
CA ALA A 105 -6.54 -0.92 8.29
C ALA A 105 -6.85 -2.36 7.88
N LEU A 106 -7.71 -2.54 6.89
CA LEU A 106 -8.19 -3.86 6.49
C LEU A 106 -7.11 -4.64 5.72
N ASP A 107 -7.01 -5.92 6.04
CA ASP A 107 -6.20 -6.88 5.29
C ASP A 107 -7.08 -7.57 4.26
N ARG A 108 -6.68 -7.54 2.98
CA ARG A 108 -7.45 -8.25 1.96
C ARG A 108 -7.34 -9.74 2.18
N ARG A 109 -8.45 -10.46 1.99
CA ARG A 109 -8.51 -11.91 2.22
C ARG A 109 -7.40 -12.69 1.49
N SER A 110 -6.94 -12.19 0.34
CA SER A 110 -5.87 -12.82 -0.45
C SER A 110 -4.54 -12.93 0.31
N ASN A 111 -4.29 -12.01 1.27
CA ASN A 111 -3.08 -11.93 2.08
C ASN A 111 -2.94 -13.12 3.04
N CYS A 112 -3.98 -13.94 3.21
CA CYS A 112 -3.88 -15.26 3.85
C CYS A 112 -2.82 -16.18 3.21
N LEU A 113 -2.40 -15.90 1.97
CA LEU A 113 -1.40 -16.64 1.21
C LEU A 113 0.04 -16.19 1.52
N GLU A 114 0.21 -15.09 2.23
CA GLU A 114 1.50 -14.48 2.52
C GLU A 114 2.22 -15.20 3.65
N ASP A 115 3.55 -15.28 3.53
CA ASP A 115 4.40 -15.93 4.52
C ASP A 115 5.44 -14.94 5.04
N GLY A 116 5.06 -14.13 6.04
CA GLY A 116 5.98 -13.22 6.72
C GLY A 116 6.99 -13.88 7.67
N THR A 117 7.13 -15.22 7.68
CA THR A 117 7.99 -15.93 8.66
C THR A 117 9.45 -15.49 8.59
N GLY A 118 10.00 -15.35 7.39
CA GLY A 118 11.39 -14.94 7.20
C GLY A 118 11.65 -13.51 7.67
N VAL A 119 10.79 -12.56 7.29
CA VAL A 119 10.91 -11.14 7.70
C VAL A 119 10.81 -11.01 9.22
N ARG A 120 9.78 -11.61 9.85
CA ARG A 120 9.59 -11.54 11.31
C ARG A 120 10.75 -12.14 12.09
N ALA A 121 11.29 -13.27 11.64
CA ALA A 121 12.44 -13.88 12.29
C ALA A 121 13.71 -13.02 12.15
N GLY A 122 13.90 -12.40 10.98
CA GLY A 122 14.99 -11.46 10.76
C GLY A 122 14.86 -10.21 11.63
N LEU A 123 13.64 -9.71 11.86
CA LEU A 123 13.39 -8.60 12.78
C LEU A 123 13.71 -8.99 14.22
N GLU A 124 13.20 -10.13 14.70
CA GLU A 124 13.41 -10.63 16.06
C GLU A 124 14.89 -10.85 16.41
N HIS A 125 15.69 -11.27 15.42
CA HIS A 125 17.11 -11.59 15.61
C HIS A 125 18.05 -10.51 15.08
N GLU A 126 17.52 -9.38 14.62
CA GLU A 126 18.29 -8.29 14.01
C GLU A 126 19.22 -8.77 12.88
N ASP A 127 18.73 -9.71 12.05
CA ASP A 127 19.50 -10.34 10.97
C ASP A 127 18.65 -10.52 9.70
N VAL A 128 18.82 -9.62 8.73
CA VAL A 128 18.14 -9.69 7.43
C VAL A 128 18.51 -10.94 6.62
N HIS A 129 19.69 -11.54 6.84
CA HIS A 129 20.07 -12.75 6.13
C HIS A 129 19.20 -13.94 6.51
N LEU A 130 18.56 -13.94 7.69
CA LEU A 130 17.55 -14.96 8.04
C LEU A 130 16.37 -14.94 7.07
N ALA A 131 15.86 -13.75 6.73
CA ALA A 131 14.77 -13.60 5.78
C ALA A 131 15.19 -14.13 4.40
N VAL A 132 16.36 -13.70 3.90
CA VAL A 132 16.85 -14.15 2.59
C VAL A 132 17.11 -15.66 2.59
N ASP A 133 17.69 -16.21 3.64
CA ASP A 133 17.95 -17.66 3.74
C ASP A 133 16.66 -18.48 3.78
N TYR A 134 15.62 -17.98 4.46
CA TYR A 134 14.31 -18.63 4.53
C TYR A 134 13.65 -18.68 3.14
N TYR A 135 13.51 -17.52 2.49
CA TYR A 135 12.80 -17.42 1.21
C TYR A 135 13.57 -18.04 0.04
N TYR A 136 14.90 -17.92 0.02
CA TYR A 136 15.70 -18.27 -1.15
C TYR A 136 16.62 -19.48 -0.98
N ARG A 137 16.88 -19.92 0.26
CA ARG A 137 17.82 -21.02 0.56
C ARG A 137 17.22 -22.16 1.37
N GLN A 138 15.90 -22.18 1.54
CA GLN A 138 15.17 -23.25 2.23
C GLN A 138 15.64 -23.46 3.68
N LYS A 139 16.15 -22.40 4.31
CA LYS A 139 16.46 -22.42 5.74
C LYS A 139 15.18 -22.62 6.52
N GLU A 140 15.26 -23.50 7.51
CA GLU A 140 14.14 -23.77 8.41
C GLU A 140 14.14 -22.76 9.56
N ILE A 141 12.99 -22.20 9.86
CA ILE A 141 12.75 -21.29 10.99
C ILE A 141 11.58 -21.88 11.78
N ASP A 142 11.79 -22.22 13.04
CA ASP A 142 10.79 -22.81 13.94
C ASP A 142 10.02 -24.00 13.33
N GLY A 143 10.75 -24.88 12.64
CA GLY A 143 10.18 -26.07 11.99
C GLY A 143 9.42 -25.78 10.69
N ARG A 144 9.42 -24.53 10.20
CA ARG A 144 8.81 -24.11 8.94
C ARG A 144 9.85 -23.89 7.88
N LYS A 145 9.52 -24.25 6.64
CA LYS A 145 10.27 -23.91 5.44
C LYS A 145 9.37 -23.14 4.50
N PHE A 146 9.94 -22.20 3.77
CA PHE A 146 9.21 -21.47 2.75
C PHE A 146 8.71 -22.43 1.67
N ALA A 147 7.39 -22.47 1.48
CA ALA A 147 6.73 -23.34 0.51
C ALA A 147 6.97 -22.92 -0.95
N GLY A 148 7.65 -21.80 -1.16
CA GLY A 148 7.77 -21.12 -2.45
C GLY A 148 6.63 -20.15 -2.69
N TYR A 149 6.84 -19.24 -3.64
CA TYR A 149 5.79 -18.37 -4.15
C TYR A 149 4.75 -19.19 -4.91
N GLN A 150 3.47 -19.00 -4.60
CA GLN A 150 2.38 -19.78 -5.19
C GLN A 150 2.23 -19.43 -6.68
N THR A 151 2.11 -20.46 -7.51
CA THR A 151 1.87 -20.31 -8.95
C THR A 151 0.41 -19.97 -9.25
N ASN A 152 0.14 -19.46 -10.45
CA ASN A 152 -1.22 -19.13 -10.91
C ASN A 152 -2.22 -20.31 -10.76
N ASP A 153 -1.75 -21.55 -10.88
CA ASP A 153 -2.58 -22.75 -10.71
C ASP A 153 -2.87 -23.10 -9.25
N GLN A 154 -1.98 -22.76 -8.33
CA GLN A 154 -2.16 -22.98 -6.88
C GLN A 154 -3.13 -21.97 -6.26
N VAL A 155 -3.30 -20.81 -6.89
CA VAL A 155 -4.21 -19.73 -6.44
C VAL A 155 -5.49 -19.65 -7.28
N ARG A 156 -5.96 -20.78 -7.82
CA ARG A 156 -7.18 -20.84 -8.67
C ARG A 156 -8.40 -20.15 -8.07
N TRP A 157 -8.59 -20.27 -6.76
CA TRP A 157 -9.72 -19.69 -6.04
C TRP A 157 -9.76 -18.14 -6.08
N LEU A 158 -8.62 -17.46 -6.28
CA LEU A 158 -8.57 -15.98 -6.39
C LEU A 158 -9.38 -15.44 -7.57
N GLN A 159 -9.69 -16.25 -8.57
CA GLN A 159 -10.60 -15.84 -9.65
C GLN A 159 -12.02 -15.52 -9.16
N ASN A 160 -12.38 -15.98 -7.96
CA ASN A 160 -13.66 -15.72 -7.29
C ASN A 160 -13.54 -14.59 -6.23
N VAL A 161 -12.34 -14.03 -6.02
CA VAL A 161 -12.10 -12.94 -5.07
C VAL A 161 -12.05 -11.64 -5.85
N GLY A 162 -13.24 -11.16 -6.19
CA GLY A 162 -13.45 -9.95 -6.97
C GLY A 162 -13.97 -8.77 -6.16
N LEU A 163 -14.61 -7.84 -6.86
CA LEU A 163 -15.23 -6.66 -6.25
C LEU A 163 -16.27 -7.04 -5.19
N GLU A 164 -17.24 -7.90 -5.55
CA GLU A 164 -18.32 -8.35 -4.65
C GLU A 164 -17.76 -8.98 -3.38
N GLN A 165 -16.81 -9.91 -3.51
CA GLN A 165 -16.24 -10.60 -2.35
C GLN A 165 -15.48 -9.62 -1.45
N THR A 166 -14.81 -8.62 -2.01
CA THR A 166 -14.03 -7.66 -1.23
C THR A 166 -14.93 -6.73 -0.41
N VAL A 167 -16.00 -6.20 -0.99
CA VAL A 167 -16.96 -5.38 -0.23
C VAL A 167 -17.77 -6.21 0.76
N ARG A 168 -18.05 -7.49 0.43
CA ARG A 168 -18.66 -8.47 1.34
C ARG A 168 -17.79 -8.73 2.56
N ASP A 169 -16.49 -8.95 2.35
CA ASP A 169 -15.53 -9.20 3.42
C ASP A 169 -15.48 -8.00 4.39
N GLN A 170 -15.47 -6.77 3.87
CA GLN A 170 -15.58 -5.58 4.72
C GLN A 170 -16.88 -5.56 5.53
N TYR A 171 -18.03 -5.80 4.89
CA TYR A 171 -19.32 -5.82 5.58
C TYR A 171 -19.37 -6.88 6.68
N ASP A 172 -18.98 -8.12 6.37
CA ASP A 172 -19.03 -9.24 7.30
C ASP A 172 -18.05 -9.03 8.47
N LEU A 173 -16.87 -8.46 8.23
CA LEU A 173 -15.93 -8.08 9.28
C LEU A 173 -16.52 -7.01 10.20
N MET A 174 -17.06 -5.93 9.63
CA MET A 174 -17.67 -4.85 10.41
C MET A 174 -18.85 -5.36 11.23
N ALA A 175 -19.70 -6.21 10.65
CA ALA A 175 -20.84 -6.80 11.33
C ALA A 175 -20.44 -7.82 12.41
N ALA A 176 -19.30 -8.50 12.26
CA ALA A 176 -18.79 -9.39 13.30
C ALA A 176 -18.18 -8.63 14.49
N GLU A 177 -17.41 -7.57 14.23
CA GLU A 177 -16.75 -6.79 15.29
C GLU A 177 -17.72 -5.84 16.00
N LEU A 178 -18.68 -5.25 15.28
CA LEU A 178 -19.70 -4.36 15.84
C LEU A 178 -21.11 -4.79 15.35
N PRO A 179 -21.74 -5.80 15.99
CA PRO A 179 -22.98 -6.40 15.49
C PRO A 179 -24.19 -5.48 15.43
N ASP A 180 -24.27 -4.47 16.30
CA ASP A 180 -25.35 -3.48 16.25
C ASP A 180 -25.16 -2.54 15.05
N GLN A 181 -26.05 -2.69 14.07
CA GLN A 181 -26.09 -1.86 12.86
C GLN A 181 -26.18 -0.37 13.16
N ARG A 182 -26.95 0.02 14.19
CA ARG A 182 -27.09 1.44 14.56
C ARG A 182 -25.76 1.99 15.07
N ALA A 183 -25.05 1.20 15.87
CA ALA A 183 -23.72 1.56 16.36
C ALA A 183 -22.72 1.69 15.20
N ARG A 184 -22.76 0.78 14.20
CA ARG A 184 -21.96 0.92 12.96
C ARG A 184 -22.28 2.22 12.25
N LYS A 185 -23.56 2.46 11.97
CA LYS A 185 -24.03 3.68 11.29
C LYS A 185 -23.62 4.96 12.00
N GLU A 186 -23.54 4.96 13.33
CA GLU A 186 -23.16 6.12 14.12
C GLU A 186 -21.63 6.32 14.14
N LYS A 187 -20.87 5.24 14.35
CA LYS A 187 -19.44 5.32 14.71
C LYS A 187 -18.49 5.11 13.54
N MET A 188 -18.86 4.33 12.54
CA MET A 188 -17.93 3.89 11.50
C MET A 188 -17.84 4.91 10.36
N LEU A 189 -16.62 5.32 10.03
CA LEU A 189 -16.29 6.11 8.86
C LEU A 189 -15.54 5.19 7.90
N CYS A 190 -16.00 5.04 6.66
CA CYS A 190 -15.47 4.05 5.73
C CYS A 190 -14.70 4.73 4.60
N GLY A 191 -13.54 4.23 4.23
CA GLY A 191 -12.70 4.92 3.28
C GLY A 191 -11.51 4.09 2.86
N GLY A 192 -10.52 4.75 2.28
CA GLY A 192 -9.29 4.08 1.93
C GLY A 192 -8.40 4.88 1.00
N HIS A 193 -7.27 4.28 0.67
CA HIS A 193 -6.27 4.84 -0.21
C HIS A 193 -6.44 4.35 -1.64
N SER A 194 -6.35 5.26 -2.62
CA SER A 194 -6.33 4.89 -4.04
C SER A 194 -7.57 4.04 -4.43
N LEU A 195 -7.38 2.76 -4.76
CA LEU A 195 -8.45 1.78 -4.97
C LEU A 195 -9.44 1.68 -3.81
N GLY A 196 -9.01 1.90 -2.57
CA GLY A 196 -9.87 1.89 -1.40
C GLY A 196 -11.03 2.89 -1.47
N GLY A 197 -10.84 4.05 -2.12
CA GLY A 197 -11.93 4.99 -2.39
C GLY A 197 -12.97 4.44 -3.36
N VAL A 198 -12.52 3.71 -4.39
CA VAL A 198 -13.39 3.04 -5.37
C VAL A 198 -14.17 1.90 -4.72
N LEU A 199 -13.49 1.07 -3.93
CA LEU A 199 -14.13 0.00 -3.16
C LEU A 199 -15.16 0.56 -2.17
N THR A 200 -14.86 1.68 -1.52
CA THR A 200 -15.79 2.38 -0.63
C THR A 200 -17.01 2.88 -1.38
N ALA A 201 -16.86 3.38 -2.61
CA ALA A 201 -17.98 3.80 -3.45
C ALA A 201 -18.91 2.63 -3.79
N TYR A 202 -18.37 1.47 -4.17
CA TYR A 202 -19.18 0.27 -4.37
C TYR A 202 -19.80 -0.23 -3.08
N PHE A 203 -19.05 -0.26 -1.99
CA PHE A 203 -19.54 -0.64 -0.67
C PHE A 203 -20.76 0.22 -0.31
N ALA A 204 -20.65 1.54 -0.40
CA ALA A 204 -21.72 2.49 -0.09
C ALA A 204 -23.04 2.21 -0.84
N GLU A 205 -22.96 1.73 -2.08
CA GLU A 205 -24.14 1.45 -2.89
C GLU A 205 -24.62 -0.02 -2.80
N TRP A 206 -23.88 -0.88 -2.10
CA TRP A 206 -24.13 -2.32 -2.09
C TRP A 206 -25.31 -2.72 -1.20
N ASP A 207 -26.10 -3.68 -1.68
CA ASP A 207 -27.17 -4.40 -0.99
C ASP A 207 -26.64 -5.77 -0.57
N PHE A 208 -26.52 -5.99 0.73
CA PHE A 208 -25.85 -7.15 1.28
C PHE A 208 -26.82 -8.31 1.59
N ASP A 209 -28.12 -8.08 1.70
CA ASP A 209 -29.13 -9.13 1.95
C ASP A 209 -29.89 -9.58 0.68
N GLY A 210 -29.68 -8.91 -0.46
CA GLY A 210 -30.31 -9.21 -1.74
C GLY A 210 -31.75 -8.73 -1.86
N ASN A 211 -32.24 -7.95 -0.89
CA ASN A 211 -33.58 -7.42 -0.81
C ASN A 211 -33.59 -5.89 -0.73
N ARG A 212 -33.70 -5.26 -1.90
CA ARG A 212 -33.79 -3.80 -2.07
C ARG A 212 -34.90 -3.09 -1.27
N ALA A 213 -35.84 -3.82 -0.67
CA ALA A 213 -36.87 -3.25 0.20
C ALA A 213 -36.40 -3.03 1.64
N THR A 214 -35.35 -3.74 2.07
CA THR A 214 -34.61 -3.50 3.31
C THR A 214 -33.40 -2.62 3.01
N THR A 215 -32.97 -1.84 4.00
CA THR A 215 -31.78 -0.98 3.85
C THR A 215 -30.89 -1.03 5.08
N ASP A 216 -31.23 -1.81 6.10
CA ASP A 216 -30.41 -1.89 7.32
C ASP A 216 -29.04 -2.49 7.03
N ASP A 217 -28.93 -3.37 6.03
CA ASP A 217 -27.71 -3.99 5.54
C ASP A 217 -26.99 -3.14 4.48
N ALA A 218 -27.71 -2.25 3.78
CA ALA A 218 -27.15 -1.42 2.72
C ALA A 218 -25.87 -0.69 3.19
N GLY A 219 -24.84 -0.64 2.34
CA GLY A 219 -23.53 -0.16 2.75
C GLY A 219 -23.52 1.29 3.24
N TYR A 220 -24.30 2.18 2.62
CA TYR A 220 -24.46 3.55 3.11
C TYR A 220 -25.10 3.64 4.49
N ASN A 221 -25.79 2.59 4.93
CA ASN A 221 -26.33 2.45 6.28
C ASN A 221 -25.35 1.76 7.25
N GLN A 222 -24.14 1.38 6.82
CA GLN A 222 -23.12 0.86 7.74
C GLN A 222 -22.13 1.92 8.23
N CYS A 223 -22.01 3.06 7.54
CA CYS A 223 -21.04 4.10 7.86
C CYS A 223 -21.71 5.48 7.97
N SER A 224 -21.23 6.35 8.86
CA SER A 224 -21.69 7.74 9.03
C SER A 224 -21.03 8.74 8.08
N GLY A 225 -19.95 8.36 7.41
CA GLY A 225 -19.15 9.25 6.56
C GLY A 225 -18.11 8.47 5.76
N TYR A 226 -17.53 9.12 4.75
CA TYR A 226 -16.48 8.55 3.93
C TYR A 226 -15.21 9.41 3.88
N PHE A 227 -14.05 8.76 3.74
CA PHE A 227 -12.77 9.44 3.55
C PHE A 227 -11.98 8.82 2.40
N ALA A 228 -11.32 9.67 1.61
CA ALA A 228 -10.53 9.27 0.46
C ALA A 228 -9.09 9.77 0.62
N LEU A 229 -8.11 8.88 0.52
CA LEU A 229 -6.67 9.21 0.55
C LEU A 229 -6.10 9.06 -0.87
N ASP A 230 -5.61 10.16 -1.42
CA ASP A 230 -5.19 10.36 -2.82
C ASP A 230 -6.11 9.71 -3.86
N THR A 231 -7.42 9.87 -3.65
CA THR A 231 -8.48 9.29 -4.47
C THR A 231 -9.78 10.07 -4.28
N ARG A 232 -10.89 9.54 -4.81
CA ARG A 232 -12.26 9.99 -4.53
C ARG A 232 -13.15 8.79 -4.21
N ILE A 233 -14.26 9.06 -3.53
CA ILE A 233 -15.33 8.07 -3.34
C ILE A 233 -16.18 8.07 -4.61
N GLU A 234 -15.70 7.39 -5.64
CA GLU A 234 -16.36 7.28 -6.93
C GLU A 234 -16.17 5.90 -7.57
N LYS A 235 -17.14 5.50 -8.40
CA LYS A 235 -17.06 4.24 -9.14
C LYS A 235 -16.19 4.42 -10.38
N GLY A 236 -14.99 3.85 -10.36
CA GLY A 236 -14.02 3.86 -11.46
C GLY A 236 -12.62 4.17 -10.97
N LEU A 237 -11.58 3.66 -11.64
CA LEU A 237 -10.20 3.91 -11.23
C LEU A 237 -9.77 5.35 -11.58
N PRO A 238 -9.41 6.19 -10.58
CA PRO A 238 -8.93 7.55 -10.80
C PRO A 238 -7.63 7.54 -11.62
N GLY A 239 -7.35 8.63 -12.34
CA GLY A 239 -6.10 8.81 -13.10
C GLY A 239 -5.98 7.96 -14.38
N LEU A 240 -6.69 6.83 -14.47
CA LEU A 240 -6.69 5.93 -15.63
C LEU A 240 -7.87 6.14 -16.61
N GLY A 241 -8.61 7.24 -16.46
CA GLY A 241 -9.80 7.50 -17.28
C GLY A 241 -10.90 6.44 -17.10
N GLY A 242 -10.95 5.78 -15.94
CA GLY A 242 -11.88 4.70 -15.65
C GLY A 242 -11.54 3.36 -16.31
N GLN A 243 -10.33 3.16 -16.85
CA GLN A 243 -9.93 1.93 -17.54
C GLN A 243 -8.66 1.33 -16.94
N VAL A 244 -8.69 0.07 -16.53
CA VAL A 244 -7.45 -0.67 -16.26
C VAL A 244 -6.65 -0.72 -17.56
N PRO A 245 -5.31 -0.47 -17.56
CA PRO A 245 -4.50 -0.60 -18.75
C PRO A 245 -4.78 -1.96 -19.41
N VAL A 246 -5.21 -1.96 -20.66
CA VAL A 246 -5.50 -3.21 -21.40
C VAL A 246 -4.24 -4.07 -21.48
N GLU A 247 -3.07 -3.47 -21.34
CA GLU A 247 -1.78 -4.13 -21.22
C GLU A 247 -1.68 -5.06 -19.99
N TRP A 248 -2.39 -4.74 -18.89
CA TRP A 248 -2.38 -5.56 -17.67
C TRP A 248 -3.37 -6.72 -17.79
N ILE A 249 -4.51 -6.51 -18.47
CA ILE A 249 -5.51 -7.55 -18.71
C ILE A 249 -6.03 -7.42 -20.16
N PRO A 250 -5.32 -8.04 -21.14
CA PRO A 250 -5.63 -7.86 -22.57
C PRO A 250 -7.03 -8.31 -22.99
N LEU A 251 -7.65 -9.22 -22.23
CA LEU A 251 -8.98 -9.73 -22.53
C LEU A 251 -10.12 -8.78 -22.11
N LEU A 252 -9.84 -7.69 -21.37
CA LEU A 252 -10.84 -6.68 -21.00
C LEU A 252 -11.59 -6.13 -22.22
N GLN A 253 -10.89 -5.90 -23.32
CA GLN A 253 -11.46 -5.37 -24.56
C GLN A 253 -12.52 -6.28 -25.20
N PHE A 254 -12.56 -7.57 -24.82
CA PHE A 254 -13.50 -8.56 -25.34
C PHE A 254 -14.67 -8.83 -24.37
N GLY A 255 -14.74 -8.10 -23.24
CA GLY A 255 -15.83 -8.15 -22.27
C GLY A 255 -15.75 -9.27 -21.24
N ALA A 256 -16.71 -9.27 -20.31
CA ALA A 256 -16.70 -10.11 -19.11
C ALA A 256 -16.60 -11.63 -19.39
N GLY A 257 -17.27 -12.13 -20.42
CA GLY A 257 -17.20 -13.56 -20.77
C GLY A 257 -15.80 -14.01 -21.21
N ALA A 258 -15.08 -13.16 -21.97
CA ALA A 258 -13.72 -13.44 -22.38
C ALA A 258 -12.73 -13.37 -21.21
N VAL A 259 -12.93 -12.40 -20.30
CA VAL A 259 -12.14 -12.28 -19.07
C VAL A 259 -12.34 -13.49 -18.16
N GLN A 260 -13.59 -13.93 -17.95
CA GLN A 260 -13.88 -15.15 -17.19
C GLN A 260 -13.19 -16.37 -17.80
N ALA A 261 -13.30 -16.58 -19.12
CA ALA A 261 -12.62 -17.66 -19.80
C ALA A 261 -11.08 -17.57 -19.66
N GLY A 262 -10.53 -16.35 -19.66
CA GLY A 262 -9.12 -16.08 -19.39
C GLY A 262 -8.69 -16.51 -17.99
N PHE A 263 -9.52 -16.25 -16.97
CA PHE A 263 -9.29 -16.76 -15.62
C PHE A 263 -9.43 -18.28 -15.57
N ASP A 264 -10.48 -18.88 -16.14
CA ASP A 264 -10.71 -20.33 -16.09
C ASP A 264 -9.56 -21.11 -16.73
N THR A 265 -9.03 -20.61 -17.85
CA THR A 265 -7.89 -21.20 -18.57
C THR A 265 -6.53 -20.88 -17.93
N GLY A 266 -6.45 -19.88 -17.04
CA GLY A 266 -5.22 -19.40 -16.43
C GLY A 266 -4.34 -18.53 -17.34
N ILE A 267 -4.87 -18.08 -18.49
CA ILE A 267 -4.20 -17.12 -19.38
C ILE A 267 -4.10 -15.75 -18.72
N ILE A 268 -5.13 -15.34 -17.97
CA ILE A 268 -5.05 -14.18 -17.09
C ILE A 268 -4.46 -14.65 -15.75
N PRO A 269 -3.38 -14.02 -15.25
CA PRO A 269 -2.89 -14.25 -13.89
C PRO A 269 -3.98 -13.93 -12.87
N ARG A 270 -4.22 -14.82 -11.90
CA ARG A 270 -5.25 -14.63 -10.86
C ARG A 270 -4.76 -13.76 -9.70
N ALA A 271 -3.45 -13.72 -9.48
CA ALA A 271 -2.76 -12.67 -8.75
C ALA A 271 -2.11 -11.71 -9.76
N LEU A 272 -2.22 -10.41 -9.52
CA LEU A 272 -1.73 -9.38 -10.42
C LEU A 272 -0.21 -9.46 -10.51
N SER A 273 0.30 -9.56 -11.74
CA SER A 273 1.73 -9.67 -11.98
C SER A 273 2.11 -9.02 -13.31
N ALA A 274 3.09 -8.13 -13.29
CA ALA A 274 3.85 -7.67 -14.45
C ALA A 274 5.32 -8.10 -14.28
N PRO A 275 5.91 -8.84 -15.24
CA PRO A 275 7.26 -9.37 -15.10
C PRO A 275 8.30 -8.33 -14.64
N ALA A 276 9.20 -8.75 -13.75
CA ALA A 276 10.36 -8.00 -13.25
C ALA A 276 10.11 -6.79 -12.34
N VAL A 277 8.95 -6.15 -12.28
CA VAL A 277 8.74 -5.01 -11.35
C VAL A 277 7.58 -5.23 -10.40
N VAL A 278 6.55 -5.95 -10.83
CA VAL A 278 5.34 -6.18 -10.04
C VAL A 278 5.02 -7.66 -10.01
N ASN A 279 5.37 -8.35 -8.94
CA ASN A 279 4.96 -9.73 -8.71
C ASN A 279 5.19 -10.10 -7.25
N THR A 280 4.66 -11.25 -6.84
CA THR A 280 4.75 -11.79 -5.49
C THR A 280 6.18 -11.81 -4.92
N GLU A 281 7.18 -12.18 -5.74
CA GLU A 281 8.58 -12.17 -5.29
C GLU A 281 9.08 -10.75 -5.07
N THR A 282 8.87 -9.85 -6.04
CA THR A 282 9.33 -8.45 -5.96
C THR A 282 8.65 -7.66 -4.86
N MET A 283 7.37 -7.94 -4.55
CA MET A 283 6.67 -7.29 -3.44
C MET A 283 7.25 -7.73 -2.08
N ASN A 284 7.56 -9.02 -1.90
CA ASN A 284 8.22 -9.52 -0.68
C ASN A 284 9.66 -8.96 -0.52
N LEU A 285 10.37 -8.70 -1.62
CA LEU A 285 11.68 -8.07 -1.56
C LEU A 285 11.65 -6.68 -0.93
N LEU A 286 10.56 -5.93 -1.09
CA LEU A 286 10.42 -4.61 -0.48
C LEU A 286 10.36 -4.74 1.05
N ALA A 287 9.70 -5.77 1.59
CA ALA A 287 9.74 -6.07 3.01
C ALA A 287 11.15 -6.46 3.50
N ILE A 288 11.91 -7.22 2.71
CA ILE A 288 13.31 -7.56 3.02
C ILE A 288 14.22 -6.31 2.99
N ALA A 289 14.02 -5.41 2.03
CA ALA A 289 14.75 -4.15 1.95
C ALA A 289 14.40 -3.22 3.12
N GLY A 290 13.11 -3.12 3.46
CA GLY A 290 12.61 -2.43 4.64
C GLY A 290 13.24 -2.98 5.91
N LEU A 291 13.30 -4.31 6.06
CA LEU A 291 13.93 -4.97 7.20
C LEU A 291 15.41 -4.61 7.34
N ALA A 292 16.18 -4.62 6.25
CA ALA A 292 17.59 -4.23 6.28
C ALA A 292 17.78 -2.78 6.70
N ALA A 293 16.94 -1.89 6.17
CA ALA A 293 16.98 -0.46 6.49
C ALA A 293 16.52 -0.18 7.93
N ASN A 294 15.58 -0.97 8.46
CA ASN A 294 15.10 -0.84 9.84
C ASN A 294 16.18 -1.27 10.85
N ILE A 295 16.81 -2.44 10.62
CA ILE A 295 17.82 -2.98 11.56
C ILE A 295 19.14 -2.19 11.51
N ALA A 296 19.62 -1.86 10.31
CA ALA A 296 20.95 -1.30 10.12
C ALA A 296 20.97 -0.26 8.98
N PRO A 297 20.32 0.90 9.15
CA PRO A 297 20.12 1.89 8.06
C PRO A 297 21.44 2.33 7.43
N GLU A 298 22.46 2.62 8.25
CA GLU A 298 23.80 3.07 7.82
C GLU A 298 24.74 1.92 7.42
N GLY A 299 24.33 0.66 7.63
CA GLY A 299 25.12 -0.51 7.25
C GLY A 299 25.23 -0.61 5.73
N GLN A 300 26.41 -0.97 5.21
CA GLN A 300 26.56 -1.22 3.77
C GLN A 300 25.69 -2.41 3.37
N SER A 301 24.75 -2.19 2.46
CA SER A 301 23.85 -3.22 1.95
C SER A 301 24.60 -4.23 1.09
N ASP A 302 24.37 -5.51 1.35
CA ASP A 302 24.83 -6.61 0.53
C ASP A 302 23.69 -7.35 -0.18
N LEU A 303 22.43 -6.93 -0.01
CA LEU A 303 21.22 -7.61 -0.52
C LEU A 303 21.32 -7.95 -2.01
N ALA A 304 21.79 -7.01 -2.84
CA ALA A 304 21.94 -7.22 -4.28
C ALA A 304 22.92 -8.35 -4.65
N THR A 305 23.80 -8.74 -3.73
CA THR A 305 24.76 -9.84 -3.89
C THR A 305 24.41 -11.06 -3.05
N TYR A 306 23.70 -10.87 -1.93
CA TYR A 306 23.29 -11.93 -1.02
C TYR A 306 21.98 -12.61 -1.46
N ILE A 307 21.07 -11.92 -2.16
CA ILE A 307 19.90 -12.56 -2.76
C ILE A 307 20.35 -13.36 -3.99
N PRO A 308 20.01 -14.66 -4.11
CA PRO A 308 20.38 -15.46 -5.28
C PRO A 308 19.85 -14.86 -6.59
N SER A 309 20.68 -14.88 -7.63
CA SER A 309 20.27 -14.41 -8.95
C SER A 309 19.15 -15.26 -9.53
N SER A 310 18.12 -14.60 -10.06
CA SER A 310 17.07 -15.20 -10.89
C SER A 310 16.79 -14.26 -12.06
N PHE A 311 16.10 -14.76 -13.09
CA PHE A 311 15.68 -13.89 -14.19
C PHE A 311 14.84 -12.71 -13.70
N ASN A 312 13.94 -12.94 -12.74
CA ASN A 312 13.12 -11.89 -12.16
C ASN A 312 14.01 -10.85 -11.47
N GLN A 313 14.87 -11.27 -10.54
CA GLN A 313 15.78 -10.38 -9.79
C GLN A 313 16.71 -9.57 -10.69
N ASP A 314 17.40 -10.24 -11.62
CA ASP A 314 18.35 -9.57 -12.50
C ASP A 314 17.64 -8.56 -13.42
N MET A 315 16.42 -8.86 -13.87
CA MET A 315 15.61 -7.92 -14.66
C MET A 315 15.03 -6.79 -13.80
N THR A 316 14.61 -7.05 -12.56
CA THR A 316 14.17 -6.02 -11.60
C THR A 316 15.28 -5.00 -11.40
N TYR A 317 16.47 -5.46 -11.01
CA TYR A 317 17.62 -4.58 -10.79
C TYR A 317 18.00 -3.83 -12.06
N ARG A 318 17.95 -4.48 -13.22
CA ARG A 318 18.26 -3.82 -14.49
C ARG A 318 17.24 -2.74 -14.85
N LEU A 319 15.95 -2.97 -14.59
CA LEU A 319 14.91 -1.97 -14.85
C LEU A 319 15.01 -0.78 -13.89
N LEU A 320 15.28 -1.03 -12.61
CA LEU A 320 15.32 -0.01 -11.58
C LEU A 320 16.67 0.75 -11.52
N PHE A 321 17.79 0.15 -11.90
CA PHE A 321 19.13 0.75 -11.74
C PHE A 321 19.87 1.00 -13.06
N SER A 322 19.20 0.94 -14.22
CA SER A 322 19.78 1.42 -15.46
C SER A 322 19.57 2.94 -15.58
N LYS A 323 20.67 3.68 -15.77
CA LYS A 323 20.60 5.14 -15.96
C LYS A 323 20.08 5.57 -17.33
N ASP A 324 20.24 4.75 -18.36
CA ASP A 324 19.88 5.06 -19.74
C ASP A 324 19.67 3.78 -20.57
N TYR A 325 19.10 3.89 -21.77
CA TYR A 325 18.89 2.75 -22.67
C TYR A 325 20.18 2.01 -23.04
N PRO A 326 21.32 2.66 -23.33
CA PRO A 326 22.58 1.95 -23.56
C PRO A 326 23.01 1.08 -22.37
N THR A 327 22.92 1.60 -21.15
CA THR A 327 23.21 0.86 -19.91
C THR A 327 22.25 -0.30 -19.74
N PHE A 328 20.95 -0.05 -19.97
CA PHE A 328 19.93 -1.09 -19.97
C PHE A 328 20.30 -2.17 -20.98
N VAL A 329 20.48 -1.89 -22.28
CA VAL A 329 20.79 -2.89 -23.31
C VAL A 329 22.10 -3.64 -23.04
N LYS A 330 23.14 -2.95 -22.59
CA LYS A 330 24.43 -3.56 -22.25
C LYS A 330 24.36 -4.43 -21.00
N GLY A 331 23.44 -4.13 -20.07
CA GLY A 331 23.33 -4.78 -18.77
C GLY A 331 24.50 -4.46 -17.84
N SER A 332 25.20 -3.34 -18.07
CA SER A 332 26.28 -2.85 -17.18
C SER A 332 26.47 -1.34 -17.31
N PRO A 333 26.80 -0.62 -16.22
CA PRO A 333 26.95 -1.13 -14.85
C PRO A 333 25.62 -1.67 -14.28
N THR A 334 25.73 -2.55 -13.30
CA THR A 334 24.60 -3.15 -12.55
C THR A 334 24.55 -2.57 -11.14
N VAL A 335 23.45 -2.76 -10.42
CA VAL A 335 23.34 -2.37 -9.01
C VAL A 335 24.49 -2.92 -8.14
N LYS A 336 25.04 -4.09 -8.50
CA LYS A 336 26.16 -4.75 -7.80
C LYS A 336 27.50 -4.02 -7.96
N ASP A 337 27.60 -3.11 -8.93
CA ASP A 337 28.79 -2.29 -9.16
C ASP A 337 28.80 -1.02 -8.30
N PHE A 338 27.75 -0.77 -7.51
CA PHE A 338 27.62 0.37 -6.61
C PHE A 338 27.58 -0.11 -5.15
N ARG A 339 27.89 0.81 -4.23
CA ARG A 339 27.86 0.56 -2.79
C ARG A 339 26.82 1.47 -2.17
N PHE A 340 25.85 0.87 -1.48
CA PHE A 340 24.76 1.58 -0.82
C PHE A 340 24.76 1.26 0.66
N THR A 341 24.36 2.21 1.51
CA THR A 341 23.79 1.89 2.83
C THR A 341 22.43 1.20 2.65
N ASN A 342 21.92 0.49 3.66
CA ASN A 342 20.58 -0.12 3.58
C ASN A 342 19.46 0.91 3.39
N ALA A 343 19.55 2.07 4.06
CA ALA A 343 18.63 3.19 3.84
C ALA A 343 18.68 3.66 2.38
N ALA A 344 19.89 3.88 1.83
CA ALA A 344 20.03 4.29 0.43
C ALA A 344 19.55 3.23 -0.58
N ALA A 345 19.70 1.94 -0.25
CA ALA A 345 19.15 0.86 -1.06
C ALA A 345 17.61 0.87 -1.08
N LEU A 346 16.97 1.12 0.07
CA LEU A 346 15.53 1.27 0.18
C LEU A 346 15.03 2.54 -0.54
N GLY A 347 15.67 3.69 -0.29
CA GLY A 347 15.38 4.94 -0.98
C GLY A 347 15.46 4.77 -2.50
N GLY A 348 16.52 4.14 -3.01
CA GLY A 348 16.64 3.82 -4.43
C GLY A 348 15.57 2.90 -5.04
N LEU A 349 14.76 2.23 -4.21
CA LEU A 349 13.65 1.39 -4.64
C LEU A 349 12.29 2.11 -4.60
N LEU A 350 12.07 3.06 -3.68
CA LEU A 350 10.75 3.64 -3.43
C LEU A 350 10.69 5.16 -3.53
N ASP A 351 11.82 5.85 -3.47
CA ASP A 351 11.89 7.30 -3.56
C ASP A 351 11.35 7.83 -4.89
N ASP A 352 10.64 8.96 -4.85
CA ASP A 352 9.96 9.55 -6.00
C ASP A 352 10.92 10.01 -7.12
N HIS A 353 12.18 10.29 -6.78
CA HIS A 353 13.24 10.55 -7.74
C HIS A 353 13.95 9.29 -8.25
N SER A 354 13.63 8.08 -7.78
CA SER A 354 14.31 6.85 -8.24
C SER A 354 13.34 5.79 -8.79
N GLN A 355 12.18 5.63 -8.14
CA GLN A 355 11.13 4.68 -8.48
C GLN A 355 10.41 5.13 -9.76
N PRO A 356 10.46 4.34 -10.85
CA PRO A 356 9.84 4.74 -12.10
C PRO A 356 8.30 4.66 -12.14
N LEU A 357 7.63 4.06 -11.15
CA LEU A 357 6.18 3.89 -11.16
C LEU A 357 5.52 4.78 -10.10
N ALA A 358 4.69 5.73 -10.55
CA ALA A 358 4.06 6.78 -9.73
C ALA A 358 3.33 6.23 -8.50
N PHE A 359 2.62 5.11 -8.67
CA PHE A 359 1.85 4.50 -7.57
C PHE A 359 2.71 3.87 -6.47
N MET A 360 4.03 3.76 -6.66
CA MET A 360 4.99 3.26 -5.66
C MET A 360 5.94 4.35 -5.13
N GLN A 361 5.76 5.60 -5.55
CA GLN A 361 6.64 6.70 -5.17
C GLN A 361 6.27 7.22 -3.77
N ALA A 362 7.28 7.34 -2.92
CA ALA A 362 7.24 8.00 -1.62
C ALA A 362 8.35 9.04 -1.55
N SER A 363 8.14 10.17 -0.87
CA SER A 363 9.11 11.26 -0.81
C SER A 363 9.93 11.17 0.48
N VAL A 364 10.99 10.36 0.42
CA VAL A 364 11.72 9.89 1.61
C VAL A 364 13.06 10.57 1.84
N GLY A 365 13.38 11.60 1.05
CA GLY A 365 14.65 12.30 1.06
C GLY A 365 15.40 12.16 -0.26
N PHE A 366 16.72 12.01 -0.23
CA PHE A 366 17.50 11.94 -1.47
C PHE A 366 18.84 11.22 -1.32
N TRP A 367 19.42 10.81 -2.45
CA TRP A 367 20.77 10.28 -2.52
C TRP A 367 21.83 11.27 -1.98
N ASP A 368 22.86 10.75 -1.31
CA ASP A 368 24.03 11.52 -0.87
C ASP A 368 25.33 10.68 -0.98
N GLY A 369 26.50 11.30 -0.75
CA GLY A 369 27.80 10.65 -0.65
C GLY A 369 28.60 10.53 -1.95
N GLY A 370 28.01 10.88 -3.10
CA GLY A 370 28.68 10.77 -4.40
C GLY A 370 28.00 11.54 -5.52
N LYS A 371 28.46 11.30 -6.76
CA LYS A 371 27.89 11.96 -7.94
C LYS A 371 26.55 11.34 -8.33
N ILE A 372 25.51 12.19 -8.35
CA ILE A 372 24.16 11.88 -8.81
C ILE A 372 23.89 12.56 -10.16
N VAL A 373 23.23 11.87 -11.07
CA VAL A 373 22.89 12.36 -12.42
C VAL A 373 21.45 11.99 -12.79
N ASP A 374 20.94 12.57 -13.87
CA ASP A 374 19.65 12.18 -14.46
C ASP A 374 19.60 10.69 -14.84
N LYS A 375 18.48 10.05 -14.48
CA LYS A 375 18.09 8.72 -14.92
C LYS A 375 17.09 8.85 -16.06
N GLU A 376 17.49 8.45 -17.26
CA GLU A 376 16.75 8.59 -18.51
C GLU A 376 16.10 7.28 -18.97
N PHE A 377 16.03 6.29 -18.08
CA PHE A 377 15.41 4.99 -18.32
C PHE A 377 14.50 4.62 -17.13
N PRO A 378 13.29 4.05 -17.35
CA PRO A 378 12.73 3.62 -18.63
C PRO A 378 12.21 4.75 -19.53
N ALA A 379 12.22 5.99 -19.03
CA ALA A 379 11.76 7.17 -19.74
C ALA A 379 12.66 8.38 -19.44
N PRO A 380 12.77 9.34 -20.37
CA PRO A 380 13.56 10.54 -20.19
C PRO A 380 12.91 11.55 -19.24
N ASN A 381 13.69 12.40 -18.59
CA ASN A 381 13.19 13.39 -17.62
C ASN A 381 12.37 14.54 -18.24
N ASN A 382 12.41 14.72 -19.56
CA ASN A 382 11.73 15.82 -20.25
C ASN A 382 10.47 15.36 -20.99
N LEU A 383 9.66 14.48 -20.37
CA LEU A 383 8.43 13.92 -20.95
C LEU A 383 7.49 14.99 -21.52
N GLU A 384 7.27 16.09 -20.79
CA GLU A 384 6.39 17.17 -21.23
C GLU A 384 6.90 17.86 -22.49
N GLU A 385 8.20 18.19 -22.54
CA GLU A 385 8.83 18.81 -23.70
C GLU A 385 8.76 17.93 -24.95
N LEU A 386 8.78 16.61 -24.76
CA LEU A 386 8.65 15.61 -25.82
C LEU A 386 7.20 15.35 -26.25
N GLY A 387 6.22 16.02 -25.65
CA GLY A 387 4.79 15.79 -25.91
C GLY A 387 4.29 14.44 -25.36
N LEU A 388 5.03 13.83 -24.43
CA LEU A 388 4.74 12.56 -23.77
C LEU A 388 4.20 12.74 -22.34
N GLY A 389 3.75 13.95 -21.98
CA GLY A 389 3.21 14.25 -20.64
C GLY A 389 2.02 13.40 -20.21
N GLY A 390 1.35 12.69 -21.13
CA GLY A 390 0.35 11.67 -20.77
C GLY A 390 0.92 10.49 -19.95
N LEU A 391 2.23 10.23 -20.05
CA LEU A 391 2.91 9.17 -19.29
C LEU A 391 3.22 9.58 -17.85
N THR A 392 3.14 10.87 -17.51
CA THR A 392 3.43 11.39 -16.16
C THR A 392 2.54 10.74 -15.10
N ARG A 393 1.30 10.37 -15.44
CA ARG A 393 0.41 9.64 -14.50
C ARG A 393 0.89 8.22 -14.16
N LEU A 394 1.67 7.60 -15.04
CA LEU A 394 2.27 6.29 -14.80
C LEU A 394 3.64 6.40 -14.15
N LEU A 395 4.42 7.42 -14.52
CA LEU A 395 5.85 7.52 -14.21
C LEU A 395 6.20 8.53 -13.11
N GLY A 396 5.23 9.34 -12.69
CA GLY A 396 5.40 10.43 -11.74
C GLY A 396 5.83 11.71 -12.44
N THR A 397 5.66 12.83 -11.72
CA THR A 397 6.01 14.19 -12.17
C THR A 397 7.49 14.49 -11.97
N GLU A 398 8.11 13.84 -10.99
CA GLU A 398 9.47 14.18 -10.57
C GLU A 398 10.55 13.66 -11.49
N LYS A 399 11.62 14.45 -11.64
CA LYS A 399 12.79 14.07 -12.43
C LYS A 399 13.51 12.92 -11.77
N LYS A 400 13.79 11.87 -12.53
CA LYS A 400 14.49 10.70 -12.02
C LYS A 400 16.00 10.93 -11.97
N ALA A 401 16.61 10.42 -10.90
CA ALA A 401 18.01 10.56 -10.54
C ALA A 401 18.61 9.19 -10.23
N ILE A 402 19.93 9.07 -10.40
CA ILE A 402 20.68 7.85 -10.08
C ILE A 402 22.16 8.15 -9.80
N PRO A 403 22.80 7.39 -8.90
CA PRO A 403 24.27 7.33 -8.76
C PRO A 403 25.02 7.04 -10.08
N ASP A 404 26.16 7.71 -10.33
CA ASP A 404 26.93 7.61 -11.60
C ASP A 404 28.43 7.27 -11.41
N GLU A 405 28.79 6.60 -10.32
CA GLU A 405 30.17 6.21 -10.02
C GLU A 405 30.27 4.71 -9.69
N PRO A 406 30.27 3.81 -10.70
CA PRO A 406 30.50 2.40 -10.47
C PRO A 406 31.90 2.16 -9.90
N GLY A 407 32.01 1.35 -8.85
CA GLY A 407 33.22 1.19 -8.04
C GLY A 407 33.60 2.43 -7.22
N GLY A 408 32.67 3.38 -7.07
CA GLY A 408 32.87 4.66 -6.41
C GLY A 408 32.64 4.63 -4.88
N PRO A 409 32.15 5.75 -4.30
CA PRO A 409 31.95 5.87 -2.85
C PRO A 409 30.83 4.97 -2.34
N LEU A 410 30.66 4.95 -1.01
CA LEU A 410 29.43 4.46 -0.39
C LEU A 410 28.38 5.56 -0.52
N PHE A 411 27.34 5.31 -1.30
CA PHE A 411 26.19 6.19 -1.40
C PHE A 411 25.30 6.01 -0.16
N THR A 412 24.95 7.11 0.47
CA THR A 412 24.12 7.18 1.68
C THR A 412 22.77 7.79 1.34
N TRP A 413 21.85 7.83 2.31
CA TRP A 413 20.56 8.49 2.16
C TRP A 413 20.49 9.72 3.06
N ARG A 414 20.04 10.84 2.50
CA ARG A 414 19.70 12.04 3.24
C ARG A 414 18.20 11.98 3.53
N ASN A 415 17.84 11.82 4.80
CA ASN A 415 16.44 11.74 5.23
C ASN A 415 15.64 13.01 4.87
N TYR A 416 14.31 12.91 4.85
CA TYR A 416 13.42 14.01 4.47
C TYR A 416 13.71 15.32 5.22
N ASP A 417 13.96 15.23 6.53
CA ASP A 417 14.26 16.34 7.46
C ASP A 417 15.65 16.96 7.31
N ARG A 418 16.47 16.39 6.43
CA ARG A 418 17.82 16.86 6.12
C ARG A 418 17.91 17.48 4.72
N VAL A 419 16.86 17.37 3.91
CA VAL A 419 16.77 18.04 2.61
C VAL A 419 16.47 19.53 2.81
N GLY A 420 17.21 20.39 2.12
CA GLY A 420 17.20 21.84 2.32
C GLY A 420 17.99 22.35 3.54
N ALA A 421 18.61 21.46 4.32
CA ALA A 421 19.49 21.86 5.42
C ALA A 421 20.73 22.63 4.90
N PRO A 422 21.43 23.43 5.73
CA PRO A 422 22.59 24.22 5.30
C PRO A 422 23.74 23.42 4.67
N ASP A 423 23.81 22.12 4.97
CA ASP A 423 24.79 21.16 4.45
C ASP A 423 24.28 20.36 3.24
N ASP A 424 23.08 20.61 2.74
CA ASP A 424 22.53 19.94 1.56
C ASP A 424 23.38 20.28 0.31
N PRO A 425 23.90 19.28 -0.42
CA PRO A 425 24.65 19.51 -1.65
C PRO A 425 23.80 20.11 -2.79
N VAL A 426 22.47 20.04 -2.70
CA VAL A 426 21.50 20.49 -3.70
C VAL A 426 21.83 19.91 -5.08
N HIS A 427 21.72 18.57 -5.19
CA HIS A 427 21.93 17.87 -6.45
C HIS A 427 20.98 18.39 -7.54
N LYS A 428 21.50 18.56 -8.75
CA LYS A 428 20.79 19.19 -9.88
C LYS A 428 20.75 18.30 -11.10
N SER A 429 19.64 18.34 -11.83
CA SER A 429 19.51 17.77 -13.17
C SER A 429 20.38 18.51 -14.19
N LYS A 430 20.56 17.91 -15.37
CA LYS A 430 21.33 18.49 -16.50
C LYS A 430 20.92 19.92 -16.87
N ASP A 431 19.67 20.30 -16.65
CA ASP A 431 19.16 21.66 -16.93
C ASP A 431 19.40 22.67 -15.78
N GLY A 432 20.03 22.24 -14.69
CA GLY A 432 20.37 23.08 -13.54
C GLY A 432 19.27 23.21 -12.48
N THR A 433 18.12 22.56 -12.67
CA THR A 433 17.05 22.50 -11.65
C THR A 433 17.48 21.56 -10.52
N PRO A 434 17.31 21.91 -9.24
CA PRO A 434 17.42 20.94 -8.14
C PRO A 434 16.49 19.74 -8.40
N PHE A 435 16.91 18.54 -8.01
CA PHE A 435 16.02 17.37 -8.09
C PHE A 435 14.86 17.54 -7.10
N THR A 436 15.16 17.80 -5.83
CA THR A 436 14.17 17.97 -4.77
C THR A 436 14.36 19.27 -3.97
N ALA A 437 13.45 19.53 -3.02
CA ALA A 437 13.48 20.58 -2.02
C ALA A 437 12.78 20.14 -0.72
N ALA A 438 13.03 20.85 0.38
CA ALA A 438 12.46 20.50 1.70
C ALA A 438 10.92 20.35 1.72
N GLY A 439 10.19 21.13 0.92
CA GLY A 439 8.72 21.02 0.86
C GLY A 439 8.19 19.85 0.01
N LYS A 440 9.08 19.03 -0.55
CA LYS A 440 8.76 17.85 -1.37
C LYS A 440 9.01 16.55 -0.62
N GLU A 441 9.94 16.55 0.34
CA GLU A 441 10.29 15.38 1.13
C GLU A 441 9.54 15.39 2.46
N VAL A 442 8.73 14.36 2.73
CA VAL A 442 7.72 14.39 3.79
C VAL A 442 7.65 13.13 4.65
N THR A 443 8.36 12.08 4.23
CA THR A 443 8.31 10.74 4.83
C THR A 443 9.68 10.37 5.40
N ASP A 444 9.73 10.00 6.68
CA ASP A 444 10.96 9.47 7.29
C ASP A 444 11.25 8.07 6.74
N ILE A 445 12.45 7.87 6.20
CA ILE A 445 12.82 6.58 5.61
C ILE A 445 12.86 5.44 6.65
N ALA A 446 13.13 5.74 7.92
CA ALA A 446 13.07 4.77 9.00
C ALA A 446 11.62 4.40 9.33
N GLU A 447 10.69 5.35 9.28
CA GLU A 447 9.25 5.04 9.42
C GLU A 447 8.73 4.20 8.25
N LEU A 448 9.14 4.49 7.02
CA LEU A 448 8.83 3.65 5.86
C LEU A 448 9.45 2.24 6.01
N ALA A 449 10.73 2.15 6.39
CA ALA A 449 11.41 0.87 6.59
C ALA A 449 10.71 0.00 7.65
N ARG A 450 10.25 0.65 8.73
CA ARG A 450 9.43 0.05 9.77
C ARG A 450 8.08 -0.44 9.23
N SER A 451 7.36 0.43 8.52
CA SER A 451 6.05 0.10 7.92
C SER A 451 6.13 -1.07 6.93
N LEU A 452 7.28 -1.25 6.26
CA LEU A 452 7.57 -2.40 5.39
C LEU A 452 7.90 -3.71 6.12
N SER A 453 8.31 -3.69 7.38
CA SER A 453 8.99 -4.84 8.00
C SER A 453 8.51 -5.27 9.39
N GLU A 454 7.89 -4.38 10.18
CA GLU A 454 7.48 -4.71 11.55
C GLU A 454 6.08 -5.34 11.65
N HIS A 455 5.20 -5.00 10.72
CA HIS A 455 3.80 -5.39 10.81
C HIS A 455 3.60 -6.88 10.49
N PRO A 456 2.68 -7.56 11.21
CA PRO A 456 2.32 -8.94 10.90
C PRO A 456 1.44 -9.06 9.65
N LEU A 457 0.87 -7.95 9.19
CA LEU A 457 0.13 -7.79 7.94
C LEU A 457 0.95 -6.89 7.03
N ASP A 458 1.24 -7.34 5.82
CA ASP A 458 2.28 -6.75 4.97
C ASP A 458 1.94 -5.32 4.50
N PHE A 459 2.96 -4.52 4.17
CA PHE A 459 2.80 -3.22 3.50
C PHE A 459 2.38 -3.37 2.05
N THR A 460 2.98 -4.33 1.36
CA THR A 460 2.67 -4.68 -0.03
C THR A 460 1.85 -5.95 -0.04
N GLU A 461 0.88 -6.03 -0.95
CA GLU A 461 0.11 -7.25 -1.17
C GLU A 461 0.76 -8.10 -2.27
N HIS A 462 1.18 -9.30 -1.90
CA HIS A 462 1.88 -10.24 -2.75
C HIS A 462 0.95 -10.98 -3.73
N TYR A 463 -0.33 -11.13 -3.37
CA TYR A 463 -1.32 -11.94 -4.11
C TYR A 463 -2.56 -11.15 -4.54
N PHE A 464 -2.39 -9.86 -4.83
CA PHE A 464 -3.47 -8.95 -5.22
C PHE A 464 -4.39 -9.59 -6.27
N PRO A 465 -5.69 -9.80 -6.00
CA PRO A 465 -6.58 -10.49 -6.93
C PRO A 465 -6.78 -9.67 -8.21
N THR A 466 -6.28 -10.18 -9.34
CA THR A 466 -6.50 -9.55 -10.66
C THR A 466 -7.99 -9.40 -10.98
N ARG A 467 -8.82 -10.28 -10.42
CA ARG A 467 -10.28 -10.23 -10.56
C ARG A 467 -10.86 -8.89 -10.08
N MET A 468 -10.29 -8.28 -9.03
CA MET A 468 -10.79 -7.04 -8.45
C MET A 468 -10.77 -5.88 -9.44
N VAL A 469 -9.62 -5.64 -10.08
CA VAL A 469 -9.49 -4.58 -11.10
C VAL A 469 -10.29 -4.90 -12.37
N ALA A 470 -10.41 -6.19 -12.72
CA ALA A 470 -11.21 -6.62 -13.86
C ALA A 470 -12.71 -6.35 -13.64
N ASP A 471 -13.23 -6.63 -12.45
CA ASP A 471 -14.62 -6.37 -12.09
C ASP A 471 -14.94 -4.87 -12.10
N ILE A 472 -14.05 -4.03 -11.57
CA ILE A 472 -14.23 -2.57 -11.59
C ILE A 472 -14.29 -2.06 -13.04
N ALA A 473 -13.38 -2.51 -13.90
CA ALA A 473 -13.37 -2.13 -15.32
C ALA A 473 -14.63 -2.60 -16.07
N LEU A 474 -15.28 -3.66 -15.59
CA LEU A 474 -16.45 -4.29 -16.20
C LEU A 474 -17.72 -4.11 -15.37
N ALA A 475 -17.76 -3.17 -14.43
CA ALA A 475 -18.85 -3.07 -13.46
C ALA A 475 -20.23 -2.83 -14.09
N GLY A 476 -20.29 -2.27 -15.30
CA GLY A 476 -21.53 -2.11 -16.06
C GLY A 476 -22.03 -3.40 -16.75
N ALA A 477 -21.25 -4.48 -16.72
CA ALA A 477 -21.65 -5.77 -17.27
C ALA A 477 -22.54 -6.55 -16.28
N PRO A 478 -23.58 -7.28 -16.75
CA PRO A 478 -24.44 -8.08 -15.89
C PRO A 478 -23.65 -9.10 -15.05
N GLY A 479 -23.96 -9.19 -13.76
CA GLY A 479 -23.37 -10.14 -12.83
C GLY A 479 -22.02 -9.71 -12.23
N ILE A 480 -21.57 -8.48 -12.46
CA ILE A 480 -20.29 -7.98 -11.92
C ILE A 480 -20.50 -7.10 -10.68
N ALA A 481 -21.32 -6.06 -10.79
CA ALA A 481 -21.62 -5.14 -9.69
C ALA A 481 -23.13 -5.07 -9.42
N ASP A 482 -23.86 -6.17 -9.67
CA ASP A 482 -25.33 -6.23 -9.56
C ASP A 482 -25.86 -5.93 -8.14
N GLY A 483 -25.01 -6.05 -7.12
CA GLY A 483 -25.32 -5.68 -5.74
C GLY A 483 -25.23 -4.18 -5.45
N ALA A 484 -24.54 -3.39 -6.29
CA ALA A 484 -24.44 -1.93 -6.16
C ALA A 484 -25.70 -1.22 -6.69
N VAL A 485 -26.81 -1.38 -5.96
CA VAL A 485 -28.16 -1.00 -6.40
C VAL A 485 -28.63 0.34 -5.83
N HIS A 486 -27.97 0.85 -4.79
CA HIS A 486 -28.34 2.09 -4.12
C HIS A 486 -27.56 3.28 -4.69
N GLU A 487 -27.90 3.75 -5.89
CA GLU A 487 -27.18 4.83 -6.64
C GLU A 487 -26.99 6.16 -5.86
N GLY A 488 -27.72 6.37 -4.75
CA GLY A 488 -27.54 7.52 -3.86
C GLY A 488 -26.62 7.28 -2.67
N GLY A 489 -26.06 6.07 -2.51
CA GLY A 489 -25.33 5.64 -1.31
C GLY A 489 -24.04 6.43 -1.06
N ILE A 490 -23.36 6.86 -2.12
CA ILE A 490 -22.17 7.72 -2.03
C ILE A 490 -22.55 9.11 -1.46
N ALA A 491 -23.66 9.69 -1.93
CA ALA A 491 -24.12 11.01 -1.50
C ALA A 491 -24.91 11.00 -0.18
N ALA A 492 -25.19 9.82 0.37
CA ALA A 492 -25.99 9.67 1.59
C ALA A 492 -25.26 10.14 2.86
N ASN A 493 -23.93 10.24 2.82
CA ASN A 493 -23.08 10.57 3.97
C ASN A 493 -22.04 11.65 3.59
N PRO A 494 -21.55 12.44 4.56
CA PRO A 494 -20.45 13.40 4.34
C PRO A 494 -19.17 12.70 3.86
N VAL A 495 -18.40 13.40 3.04
CA VAL A 495 -17.13 12.91 2.48
C VAL A 495 -16.01 13.93 2.73
N ILE A 496 -14.82 13.45 3.06
CA ILE A 496 -13.57 14.23 2.98
C ILE A 496 -12.63 13.59 1.94
N ASN A 497 -12.10 14.41 1.03
CA ASN A 497 -11.04 13.98 0.12
C ASN A 497 -9.72 14.63 0.54
N LEU A 498 -8.70 13.82 0.72
CA LEU A 498 -7.35 14.18 1.17
C LEU A 498 -6.41 13.80 0.02
N GLN A 499 -5.90 14.77 -0.72
CA GLN A 499 -5.16 14.54 -1.96
C GLN A 499 -3.69 14.91 -1.81
N ALA A 500 -2.86 14.09 -2.46
CA ALA A 500 -1.46 14.40 -2.66
C ALA A 500 -1.34 15.52 -3.71
N GLY A 501 -0.56 16.55 -3.41
CA GLY A 501 -0.40 17.72 -4.29
C GLY A 501 0.34 17.41 -5.59
N ASP A 502 1.15 16.35 -5.60
CA ASP A 502 1.92 15.86 -6.75
C ASP A 502 1.63 14.39 -7.09
N GLY A 503 0.75 13.72 -6.32
CA GLY A 503 0.35 12.33 -6.53
C GLY A 503 -0.64 12.11 -7.67
N LEU A 504 -1.27 10.93 -7.69
CA LEU A 504 -2.14 10.51 -8.80
C LEU A 504 -3.44 11.32 -8.86
N GLY A 505 -3.90 11.83 -7.72
CA GLY A 505 -5.10 12.65 -7.57
C GLY A 505 -4.93 14.14 -7.92
N ALA A 506 -3.69 14.62 -8.05
CA ALA A 506 -3.35 16.05 -8.17
C ALA A 506 -3.96 16.79 -9.38
N GLY A 507 -4.42 16.05 -10.40
CA GLY A 507 -4.85 16.62 -11.68
C GLY A 507 -6.22 17.31 -11.70
N ASP A 508 -7.03 17.19 -10.64
CA ASP A 508 -8.40 17.74 -10.59
C ASP A 508 -8.87 18.08 -9.15
N PRO A 509 -8.29 19.10 -8.50
CA PRO A 509 -8.72 19.53 -7.17
C PRO A 509 -10.13 20.16 -7.21
N GLN A 510 -11.00 19.78 -6.29
CA GLN A 510 -12.38 20.25 -6.19
C GLN A 510 -12.59 21.10 -4.92
N PRO A 511 -13.60 22.00 -4.90
CA PRO A 511 -13.91 22.77 -3.70
C PRO A 511 -14.20 21.88 -2.49
N GLY A 512 -13.44 22.06 -1.41
CA GLY A 512 -13.57 21.29 -0.17
C GLY A 512 -12.55 20.16 -0.01
N ASP A 513 -11.76 19.86 -1.04
CA ASP A 513 -10.64 18.93 -0.92
C ASP A 513 -9.53 19.54 -0.04
N VAL A 514 -8.89 18.67 0.74
CA VAL A 514 -7.65 18.99 1.45
C VAL A 514 -6.49 18.55 0.56
N ILE A 515 -5.66 19.50 0.13
CA ILE A 515 -4.50 19.22 -0.71
C ILE A 515 -3.24 19.33 0.17
N ALA A 516 -2.45 18.26 0.22
CA ALA A 516 -1.13 18.25 0.87
C ALA A 516 -0.05 18.59 -0.18
N PRO A 517 0.49 19.81 -0.21
CA PRO A 517 1.48 20.22 -1.22
C PRO A 517 2.76 19.39 -1.10
N GLY A 518 3.38 19.02 -2.21
CA GLY A 518 4.63 18.26 -2.22
C GLY A 518 4.45 16.75 -2.10
N TYR A 519 3.30 16.28 -1.62
CA TYR A 519 3.06 14.86 -1.38
C TYR A 519 2.91 14.10 -2.69
N GLN A 520 3.50 12.91 -2.75
CA GLN A 520 3.28 11.88 -3.75
C GLN A 520 2.14 10.94 -3.33
N HIS A 521 1.82 9.98 -4.19
CA HIS A 521 0.70 9.05 -3.99
C HIS A 521 0.73 8.37 -2.63
N ILE A 522 1.87 7.78 -2.23
CA ILE A 522 1.99 7.01 -0.99
C ILE A 522 2.19 7.91 0.24
N ASP A 523 2.55 9.19 0.06
CA ASP A 523 2.83 10.09 1.19
C ASP A 523 1.58 10.42 2.02
N VAL A 524 0.38 10.30 1.44
CA VAL A 524 -0.88 10.43 2.21
C VAL A 524 -1.06 9.32 3.25
N LEU A 525 -0.25 8.26 3.17
CA LEU A 525 -0.18 7.17 4.14
C LEU A 525 1.06 7.23 5.03
N THR A 526 2.19 7.65 4.47
CA THR A 526 3.52 7.41 5.04
C THR A 526 4.17 8.66 5.64
N ALA A 527 3.63 9.86 5.39
CA ALA A 527 4.24 11.09 5.87
C ALA A 527 4.43 11.12 7.39
N SER A 528 5.58 11.64 7.80
CA SER A 528 5.96 11.79 9.21
C SER A 528 5.03 12.74 9.94
N ALA A 529 4.79 12.51 11.23
CA ALA A 529 3.89 13.34 12.04
C ALA A 529 4.24 14.84 12.03
N VAL A 530 5.54 15.15 11.90
CA VAL A 530 6.09 16.51 11.88
C VAL A 530 6.83 16.72 10.57
N GLN A 531 6.44 17.79 9.86
CA GLN A 531 6.99 18.16 8.57
C GLN A 531 8.24 19.04 8.71
N ASN A 532 8.94 19.29 7.60
CA ASN A 532 10.21 20.02 7.57
C ASN A 532 10.14 21.47 8.07
N ASP A 533 8.96 22.06 8.09
CA ASP A 533 8.68 23.38 8.67
C ASP A 533 8.34 23.33 10.18
N GLY A 534 8.28 22.13 10.76
CA GLY A 534 7.90 21.88 12.15
C GLY A 534 6.39 21.81 12.38
N GLU A 535 5.57 21.95 11.34
CA GLU A 535 4.11 21.85 11.45
C GLU A 535 3.65 20.39 11.44
N PRO A 536 2.48 20.09 12.04
CA PRO A 536 1.86 18.77 11.92
C PRO A 536 1.50 18.44 10.47
N GLU A 537 1.61 17.17 10.12
CA GLU A 537 1.25 16.73 8.77
C GLU A 537 -0.27 16.89 8.50
N PRO A 538 -0.65 17.42 7.33
CA PRO A 538 -2.02 17.90 7.07
C PRO A 538 -3.05 16.79 6.86
N ILE A 539 -2.67 15.60 6.43
CA ILE A 539 -3.59 14.52 6.07
C ILE A 539 -4.26 13.97 7.34
N SER A 540 -3.48 13.45 8.29
CA SER A 540 -4.03 12.89 9.52
C SER A 540 -4.70 13.94 10.40
N THR A 541 -4.17 15.17 10.41
CA THR A 541 -4.77 16.28 11.18
C THR A 541 -6.18 16.57 10.68
N ASN A 542 -6.39 16.63 9.36
CA ASN A 542 -7.72 16.86 8.78
C ASN A 542 -8.62 15.63 8.87
N LEU A 543 -8.06 14.42 8.77
CA LEU A 543 -8.82 13.19 8.94
C LEU A 543 -9.35 13.04 10.38
N ALA A 544 -8.52 13.34 11.38
CA ALA A 544 -8.93 13.40 12.78
C ALA A 544 -10.02 14.44 13.00
N ALA A 545 -9.85 15.64 12.45
CA ALA A 545 -10.84 16.72 12.54
C ALA A 545 -12.16 16.38 11.83
N PHE A 546 -12.14 15.56 10.77
CA PHE A 546 -13.35 15.03 10.13
C PHE A 546 -14.03 14.00 11.02
N ALA A 547 -13.26 13.10 11.64
CA ALA A 547 -13.80 12.02 12.45
C ALA A 547 -14.60 12.55 13.66
N ILE A 548 -14.08 13.56 14.34
CA ILE A 548 -14.66 14.09 15.58
C ILE A 548 -15.87 15.04 15.37
N ARG A 549 -16.28 15.27 14.12
CA ARG A 549 -17.51 16.01 13.79
C ARG A 549 -18.74 15.12 13.93
#